data_AF-A0A1J4KF57-F1
#
_entry.id   AF-A0A1J4KF57-F1
#
_cell.length_a   1.000
_cell.length_b   1.000
_cell.length_c   1.000
_cell.angle_alpha   90.00
_cell.angle_beta   90.00
_cell.angle_gamma   90.00
#
_symmetry.space_group_name_H-M   'P 1'
#
loop_
_entity.id
_entity.type
_entity.pdbx_description
1 polymer ?
#
loop_
_entity_poly.entity_id
_entity_poly.type
_entity_poly.pdbx_seq_one_letter_code
_entity_poly.pdbx_strand_id
1 'polypeptide(L)'
;MDLFSDPFSSMLSFDISKENESIFDVIPFDKHFKDQVKTEEGTERKDNSQKADFLNIPTVERFESAIVDKALFLNPKKINFIPASYWSDKEITFGDVVSDFFQRKNNSHCRFIHKLYNAVKLTEYDSKFIPFVGIQWVNEYVLRINRAVFAKLLGIKAIEGSLFHQQGNFPSHGFVELEPADVRKMFPDFDFSIDRLLMHHDRIFVRGCNEEEVIFCKWKQ
;
A
#
# COMPACT_ATOMS: atom_id res chain seq x y z
N MET A 1 5.36 25.46 -47.61
CA MET A 1 4.27 26.40 -47.30
C MET A 1 3.09 25.52 -46.98
N ASP A 2 3.06 25.07 -45.73
CA ASP A 2 2.16 24.03 -45.27
C ASP A 2 0.85 24.63 -44.78
N LEU A 3 -0.25 24.10 -45.32
CA LEU A 3 -1.60 24.28 -44.85
C LEU A 3 -2.15 22.89 -44.56
N PHE A 4 -2.03 22.44 -43.32
CA PHE A 4 -2.93 21.45 -42.74
C PHE A 4 -3.37 21.96 -41.37
N SER A 5 -4.66 22.26 -41.31
CA SER A 5 -5.43 22.62 -40.13
C SER A 5 -5.61 21.40 -39.23
N ASP A 6 -5.25 21.53 -37.95
CA ASP A 6 -5.49 20.52 -36.93
C ASP A 6 -6.62 21.02 -35.99
N PRO A 7 -7.78 20.35 -35.90
CA PRO A 7 -8.93 20.83 -35.14
C PRO A 7 -9.01 20.15 -33.76
N PHE A 8 -7.96 20.24 -32.93
CA PHE A 8 -8.02 19.74 -31.54
C PHE A 8 -7.14 20.55 -30.56
N SER A 9 -7.13 21.88 -30.72
CA SER A 9 -6.47 22.80 -29.79
C SER A 9 -7.48 23.73 -29.13
N SER A 10 -8.33 23.18 -28.25
CA SER A 10 -8.96 23.93 -27.15
C SER A 10 -9.73 22.98 -26.23
N MET A 11 -9.15 22.55 -25.11
CA MET A 11 -9.84 22.43 -23.83
C MET A 11 -8.93 21.81 -22.77
N LEU A 12 -9.05 22.33 -21.54
CA LEU A 12 -8.45 21.89 -20.28
C LEU A 12 -7.02 22.38 -20.00
N SER A 13 -6.84 23.70 -19.99
CA SER A 13 -6.01 24.31 -18.94
C SER A 13 -6.84 24.34 -17.64
N PHE A 14 -6.63 23.36 -16.76
CA PHE A 14 -7.14 23.45 -15.39
C PHE A 14 -6.18 24.35 -14.61
N ASP A 15 -6.61 25.59 -14.42
CA ASP A 15 -5.92 26.60 -13.63
C ASP A 15 -6.17 26.27 -12.15
N ILE A 16 -5.24 25.56 -11.51
CA ILE A 16 -5.29 25.28 -10.06
C ILE A 16 -4.76 26.51 -9.33
N SER A 17 -5.55 27.57 -9.34
CA SER A 17 -5.42 28.64 -8.37
C SER A 17 -6.81 29.01 -7.87
N LYS A 18 -7.08 28.58 -6.63
CA LYS A 18 -8.30 28.73 -5.80
C LYS A 18 -9.25 27.53 -5.84
N GLU A 19 -9.09 26.63 -4.86
CA GLU A 19 -10.13 26.29 -3.88
C GLU A 19 -9.55 25.31 -2.85
N ASN A 20 -9.55 25.72 -1.58
CA ASN A 20 -9.22 24.89 -0.41
C ASN A 20 -10.43 23.98 -0.09
N GLU A 21 -10.81 23.10 -1.00
CA GLU A 21 -11.74 22.02 -0.66
C GLU A 21 -10.94 20.86 -0.06
N SER A 22 -11.39 20.36 1.08
CA SER A 22 -10.76 19.21 1.72
C SER A 22 -10.92 18.02 0.77
N ILE A 23 -9.86 17.25 0.51
CA ILE A 23 -9.95 16.02 -0.31
C ILE A 23 -11.01 15.03 0.22
N PHE A 24 -11.47 15.23 1.45
CA PHE A 24 -12.53 14.49 2.14
C PHE A 24 -13.95 14.90 1.73
N ASP A 25 -14.16 16.07 1.13
CA ASP A 25 -15.46 16.48 0.60
C ASP A 25 -15.79 15.76 -0.73
N VAL A 26 -14.77 15.17 -1.38
CA VAL A 26 -14.87 14.50 -2.68
C VAL A 26 -14.87 12.96 -2.58
N ILE A 27 -14.42 12.37 -1.46
CA ILE A 27 -14.33 10.91 -1.29
C ILE A 27 -15.51 10.41 -0.44
N PRO A 28 -16.48 9.68 -1.01
CA PRO A 28 -17.48 8.97 -0.23
C PRO A 28 -16.77 7.92 0.61
N PHE A 29 -16.61 8.20 1.90
CA PHE A 29 -16.11 7.22 2.84
C PHE A 29 -17.18 6.13 2.97
N ASP A 30 -16.85 4.94 2.48
CA ASP A 30 -17.75 3.80 2.48
C ASP A 30 -18.29 3.54 3.89
N LYS A 31 -19.62 3.54 4.03
CA LYS A 31 -20.32 3.49 5.33
C LYS A 31 -19.96 2.24 6.13
N HIS A 32 -19.43 1.21 5.47
CA HIS A 32 -19.10 -0.08 6.08
C HIS A 32 -18.02 -0.03 7.16
N PHE A 33 -17.16 0.99 7.18
CA PHE A 33 -16.16 1.13 8.26
C PHE A 33 -16.76 1.76 9.54
N LYS A 34 -17.81 2.59 9.42
CA LYS A 34 -18.48 3.20 10.59
C LYS A 34 -19.35 2.19 11.35
N ASP A 35 -19.84 1.16 10.66
CA ASP A 35 -20.65 0.10 11.28
C ASP A 35 -19.81 -0.85 12.16
N GLN A 36 -18.47 -0.83 12.03
CA GLN A 36 -17.57 -1.56 12.94
C GLN A 36 -17.19 -0.77 14.21
N VAL A 37 -17.55 0.52 14.30
CA VAL A 37 -17.16 1.40 15.42
C VAL A 37 -18.37 1.91 16.22
N LYS A 38 -19.61 1.56 15.85
CA LYS A 38 -20.82 2.03 16.55
C LYS A 38 -21.84 0.94 16.84
N THR A 39 -21.55 0.13 17.85
CA THR A 39 -22.45 -0.38 18.90
C THR A 39 -21.53 -1.17 19.85
N GLU A 40 -21.53 -0.96 21.16
CA GLU A 40 -22.54 -1.51 22.07
C GLU A 40 -22.47 -0.74 23.42
N GLU A 41 -23.60 -0.14 23.81
CA GLU A 41 -23.89 0.06 25.22
C GLU A 41 -24.29 -1.30 25.82
N GLY A 42 -23.52 -1.74 26.82
CA GLY A 42 -23.92 -2.70 27.86
C GLY A 42 -24.26 -4.13 27.41
N THR A 43 -23.29 -5.05 27.51
CA THR A 43 -23.33 -6.29 28.33
C THR A 43 -21.98 -7.02 28.21
N GLU A 44 -21.49 -7.58 29.32
CA GLU A 44 -20.16 -8.18 29.50
C GLU A 44 -19.73 -9.20 28.42
N ARG A 45 -18.81 -8.80 27.54
CA ARG A 45 -17.98 -9.70 26.69
C ARG A 45 -16.56 -9.15 26.54
N LYS A 46 -15.79 -9.12 27.62
CA LYS A 46 -14.37 -8.71 27.60
C LYS A 46 -13.48 -9.95 27.72
N ASP A 47 -13.03 -10.52 26.60
CA ASP A 47 -11.73 -11.25 26.57
C ASP A 47 -11.27 -11.67 25.16
N ASN A 48 -12.16 -11.87 24.18
CA ASN A 48 -11.75 -12.35 22.84
C ASN A 48 -11.45 -11.25 21.80
N SER A 49 -12.03 -10.05 21.93
CA SER A 49 -11.83 -8.96 20.96
C SER A 49 -10.39 -8.40 21.01
N GLN A 50 -9.87 -8.19 22.22
CA GLN A 50 -8.53 -7.59 22.39
C GLN A 50 -7.42 -8.52 21.86
N LYS A 51 -7.57 -9.85 22.02
CA LYS A 51 -6.58 -10.84 21.58
C LYS A 51 -6.45 -10.92 20.06
N ALA A 52 -7.55 -10.74 19.33
CA ALA A 52 -7.57 -10.70 17.87
C ALA A 52 -6.88 -9.45 17.31
N ASP A 53 -7.04 -8.30 17.97
CA ASP A 53 -6.40 -7.05 17.57
C ASP A 53 -4.88 -7.10 17.76
N PHE A 54 -4.39 -7.69 18.87
CA PHE A 54 -2.96 -7.90 19.08
C PHE A 54 -2.32 -8.78 17.99
N LEU A 55 -3.04 -9.79 17.48
CA LEU A 55 -2.53 -10.70 16.43
C LEU A 55 -2.33 -10.00 15.08
N ASN A 56 -2.94 -8.83 14.85
CA ASN A 56 -2.84 -8.09 13.59
C ASN A 56 -1.82 -6.93 13.59
N ILE A 57 -1.20 -6.62 14.74
CA ILE A 57 -0.21 -5.53 14.85
C ILE A 57 1.08 -5.87 14.08
N PRO A 58 1.53 -5.04 13.12
CA PRO A 58 2.81 -5.25 12.46
C PRO A 58 4.00 -5.05 13.41
N THR A 59 4.89 -6.04 13.49
CA THR A 59 6.15 -5.92 14.24
C THR A 59 7.31 -6.57 13.51
N VAL A 60 8.54 -6.11 13.80
CA VAL A 60 9.76 -6.64 13.18
C VAL A 60 10.01 -8.09 13.60
N GLU A 61 9.69 -8.45 14.84
CA GLU A 61 9.83 -9.80 15.37
C GLU A 61 8.93 -10.79 14.63
N ARG A 62 7.71 -10.36 14.27
CA ARG A 62 6.79 -11.17 13.45
C ARG A 62 7.32 -11.39 12.05
N PHE A 63 7.91 -10.36 11.44
CA PHE A 63 8.61 -10.50 10.17
C PHE A 63 9.78 -11.49 10.27
N GLU A 64 10.64 -11.33 11.27
CA GLU A 64 11.81 -12.19 11.47
C GLU A 64 11.41 -13.65 11.74
N SER A 65 10.29 -13.88 12.43
CA SER A 65 9.71 -15.22 12.62
C SER A 65 9.15 -15.78 11.32
N ALA A 66 8.42 -14.98 10.54
CA ALA A 66 7.78 -15.42 9.30
C ALA A 66 8.80 -15.82 8.21
N ILE A 67 9.95 -15.14 8.11
CA ILE A 67 10.97 -15.47 7.10
C ILE A 67 11.72 -16.78 7.38
N VAL A 68 11.77 -17.23 8.64
CA VAL A 68 12.41 -18.51 9.01
C VAL A 68 11.43 -19.67 9.07
N ASP A 69 10.12 -19.40 9.07
CA ASP A 69 9.06 -20.40 9.11
C ASP A 69 9.01 -21.20 7.79
N LYS A 70 9.39 -22.47 7.86
CA LYS A 70 9.40 -23.40 6.72
C LYS A 70 8.02 -24.00 6.42
N ALA A 71 7.01 -23.75 7.24
CA ALA A 71 5.63 -24.14 7.01
C ALA A 71 4.78 -23.03 6.37
N LEU A 72 5.31 -21.80 6.30
CA LEU A 72 4.61 -20.66 5.71
C LEU A 72 4.77 -20.65 4.19
N PHE A 73 3.90 -21.39 3.50
CA PHE A 73 3.86 -21.46 2.04
C PHE A 73 2.84 -20.51 1.44
N LEU A 74 3.15 -20.04 0.22
CA LEU A 74 2.22 -19.33 -0.64
C LEU A 74 2.51 -19.69 -2.11
N ASN A 75 1.51 -19.46 -2.97
CA ASN A 75 1.68 -19.62 -4.41
C ASN A 75 1.51 -18.25 -5.08
N PRO A 76 2.61 -17.58 -5.46
CA PRO A 76 2.56 -16.22 -6.01
C PRO A 76 1.65 -16.09 -7.22
N LYS A 77 1.62 -17.11 -8.10
CA LYS A 77 0.78 -17.09 -9.29
C LYS A 77 -0.71 -17.15 -8.94
N LYS A 78 -1.11 -17.99 -7.98
CA LYS A 78 -2.51 -18.06 -7.52
C LYS A 78 -2.99 -16.80 -6.78
N ILE A 79 -2.06 -16.03 -6.22
CA ILE A 79 -2.33 -14.74 -5.55
C ILE A 79 -2.29 -13.57 -6.55
N ASN A 80 -2.05 -13.84 -7.84
CA ASN A 80 -1.93 -12.85 -8.91
C ASN A 80 -0.77 -11.86 -8.67
N PHE A 81 0.37 -12.36 -8.19
CA PHE A 81 1.58 -11.55 -8.15
C PHE A 81 2.03 -11.16 -9.56
N ILE A 82 2.60 -9.96 -9.65
CA ILE A 82 3.17 -9.40 -10.88
C ILE A 82 4.71 -9.34 -10.80
N PRO A 83 5.41 -9.32 -11.93
CA PRO A 83 4.91 -9.59 -13.26
C PRO A 83 4.40 -11.02 -13.38
N ALA A 84 3.23 -11.23 -14.00
CA ALA A 84 2.63 -12.56 -14.08
C ALA A 84 3.57 -13.58 -14.77
N SER A 85 4.39 -13.11 -15.72
CA SER A 85 5.39 -13.90 -16.43
C SER A 85 6.57 -14.36 -15.56
N TYR A 86 6.82 -13.72 -14.41
CA TYR A 86 7.90 -14.09 -13.50
C TYR A 86 7.55 -15.29 -12.62
N TRP A 87 6.25 -15.47 -12.32
CA TRP A 87 5.79 -16.44 -11.33
C TRP A 87 5.28 -17.73 -11.97
N SER A 88 5.89 -18.85 -11.59
CA SER A 88 5.38 -20.18 -11.93
C SER A 88 4.28 -20.61 -10.97
N ASP A 89 3.42 -21.54 -11.41
CA ASP A 89 2.38 -22.13 -10.54
C ASP A 89 3.04 -23.12 -9.56
N LYS A 90 3.63 -22.59 -8.50
CA LYS A 90 4.39 -23.37 -7.53
C LYS A 90 4.23 -22.80 -6.12
N GLU A 91 4.16 -23.68 -5.14
CA GLU A 91 4.29 -23.31 -3.73
C GLU A 91 5.74 -22.99 -3.38
N ILE A 92 5.94 -21.84 -2.75
CA ILE A 92 7.24 -21.30 -2.35
C ILE A 92 7.08 -20.81 -0.90
N THR A 93 8.13 -20.92 -0.09
CA THR A 93 8.06 -20.38 1.28
C THR A 93 8.03 -18.86 1.24
N PHE A 94 7.39 -18.23 2.23
CA PHE A 94 7.39 -16.77 2.37
C PHE A 94 8.84 -16.24 2.45
N GLY A 95 9.72 -16.91 3.19
CA GLY A 95 11.14 -16.55 3.27
C GLY A 95 11.83 -16.49 1.91
N ASP A 96 11.63 -17.49 1.04
CA ASP A 96 12.23 -17.50 -0.30
C ASP A 96 11.64 -16.40 -1.20
N VAL A 97 10.33 -16.12 -1.10
CA VAL A 97 9.71 -15.00 -1.83
C VAL A 97 10.31 -13.66 -1.39
N VAL A 98 10.58 -13.50 -0.09
CA VAL A 98 11.24 -12.30 0.45
C VAL A 98 12.65 -12.15 -0.10
N SER A 99 13.48 -13.19 -0.02
CA SER A 99 14.88 -13.13 -0.48
C SER A 99 14.99 -12.94 -1.99
N ASP A 100 14.19 -13.68 -2.77
CA ASP A 100 14.39 -13.82 -4.21
C ASP A 100 13.67 -12.72 -5.00
N PHE A 101 12.70 -12.04 -4.38
CA PHE A 101 11.91 -10.99 -5.02
C PHE A 101 11.89 -9.67 -4.24
N PHE A 102 11.39 -9.64 -3.00
CA PHE A 102 11.19 -8.37 -2.27
C PHE A 102 12.51 -7.66 -1.94
N GLN A 103 13.53 -8.41 -1.50
CA GLN A 103 14.84 -7.86 -1.15
C GLN A 103 15.81 -7.82 -2.33
N ARG A 104 15.45 -8.42 -3.46
CA ARG A 104 16.27 -8.38 -4.68
C ARG A 104 16.40 -6.95 -5.20
N LYS A 105 17.59 -6.58 -5.68
CA LYS A 105 17.81 -5.25 -6.29
C LYS A 105 16.84 -5.02 -7.47
N ASN A 106 16.31 -3.80 -7.55
CA ASN A 106 15.37 -3.40 -8.60
C ASN A 106 15.93 -3.71 -10.00
N ASN A 107 15.10 -4.34 -10.83
CA ASN A 107 15.31 -4.57 -12.26
C ASN A 107 13.94 -4.58 -12.98
N SER A 108 13.92 -4.87 -14.28
CA SER A 108 12.69 -4.88 -15.08
C SER A 108 11.58 -5.76 -14.49
N HIS A 109 11.93 -6.87 -13.82
CA HIS A 109 11.02 -7.86 -13.27
C HIS A 109 10.67 -7.66 -11.79
N CYS A 110 11.53 -7.03 -10.98
CA CYS A 110 11.26 -6.79 -9.56
C CYS A 110 11.54 -5.34 -9.13
N ARG A 111 10.97 -4.37 -9.86
CA ARG A 111 11.00 -2.95 -9.48
C ARG A 111 10.08 -2.66 -8.29
N PHE A 112 10.22 -1.47 -7.69
CA PHE A 112 9.46 -1.08 -6.50
C PHE A 112 7.94 -1.25 -6.66
N ILE A 113 7.35 -0.80 -7.78
CA ILE A 113 5.89 -0.89 -7.94
C ILE A 113 5.38 -2.34 -7.96
N HIS A 114 6.14 -3.29 -8.52
CA HIS A 114 5.77 -4.71 -8.48
C HIS A 114 5.81 -5.25 -7.04
N LYS A 115 6.81 -4.84 -6.26
CA LYS A 115 6.93 -5.22 -4.85
C LYS A 115 5.78 -4.64 -4.04
N LEU A 116 5.46 -3.37 -4.23
CA LEU A 116 4.34 -2.72 -3.55
C LEU A 116 3.02 -3.44 -3.87
N TYR A 117 2.74 -3.68 -5.14
CA TYR A 117 1.56 -4.41 -5.59
C TYR A 117 1.48 -5.82 -4.98
N ASN A 118 2.55 -6.60 -5.05
CA ASN A 118 2.57 -7.96 -4.53
C ASN A 118 2.42 -8.01 -3.01
N ALA A 119 2.98 -7.03 -2.29
CA ALA A 119 2.81 -6.92 -0.85
C ALA A 119 1.34 -6.70 -0.47
N VAL A 120 0.64 -5.84 -1.23
CA VAL A 120 -0.81 -5.63 -1.07
C VAL A 120 -1.59 -6.89 -1.42
N LYS A 121 -1.32 -7.54 -2.56
CA LYS A 121 -2.00 -8.79 -2.94
C LYS A 121 -1.86 -9.88 -1.90
N LEU A 122 -0.70 -9.95 -1.25
CA LEU A 122 -0.46 -10.90 -0.18
C LEU A 122 -1.37 -10.66 1.03
N THR A 123 -1.55 -9.40 1.45
CA THR A 123 -2.41 -9.06 2.59
C THR A 123 -3.90 -9.02 2.25
N GLU A 124 -4.26 -8.83 0.97
CA GLU A 124 -5.63 -9.02 0.49
C GLU A 124 -6.03 -10.49 0.41
N TYR A 125 -5.09 -11.37 0.06
CA TYR A 125 -5.33 -12.81 -0.02
C TYR A 125 -5.64 -13.43 1.35
N ASP A 126 -4.87 -13.04 2.38
CA ASP A 126 -5.09 -13.49 3.76
C ASP A 126 -4.57 -12.43 4.75
N SER A 127 -5.43 -11.95 5.63
CA SER A 127 -5.08 -10.90 6.59
C SER A 127 -3.95 -11.32 7.55
N LYS A 128 -3.69 -12.62 7.71
CA LYS A 128 -2.59 -13.11 8.54
C LYS A 128 -1.22 -12.59 8.11
N PHE A 129 -1.08 -12.11 6.87
CA PHE A 129 0.17 -11.57 6.34
C PHE A 129 0.44 -10.13 6.82
N ILE A 130 -0.58 -9.37 7.21
CA ILE A 130 -0.46 -7.96 7.64
C ILE A 130 0.62 -7.76 8.72
N PRO A 131 0.71 -8.58 9.79
CA PRO A 131 1.65 -8.37 10.88
C PRO A 131 3.13 -8.46 10.50
N PHE A 132 3.44 -9.04 9.35
CA PHE A 132 4.81 -9.24 8.91
C PHE A 132 5.10 -8.73 7.50
N VAL A 133 4.08 -8.32 6.73
CA VAL A 133 4.27 -7.57 5.49
C VAL A 133 4.21 -6.06 5.77
N GLY A 134 3.38 -5.62 6.72
CA GLY A 134 3.34 -4.23 7.16
C GLY A 134 2.60 -3.27 6.21
N ILE A 135 1.68 -3.79 5.40
CA ILE A 135 0.88 -2.99 4.46
C ILE A 135 -0.55 -3.51 4.38
N GLN A 136 -1.51 -2.59 4.29
CA GLN A 136 -2.91 -2.93 3.99
C GLN A 136 -3.65 -1.73 3.40
N TRP A 137 -4.73 -2.01 2.69
CA TRP A 137 -5.73 -0.99 2.36
C TRP A 137 -6.49 -0.56 3.61
N VAL A 138 -6.65 0.75 3.79
CA VAL A 138 -7.62 1.34 4.71
C VAL A 138 -8.98 1.46 4.03
N ASN A 139 -8.97 1.80 2.73
CA ASN A 139 -10.13 1.86 1.86
C ASN A 139 -9.66 1.65 0.40
N GLU A 140 -10.49 1.97 -0.59
CA GLU A 140 -10.16 1.79 -2.01
C GLU A 140 -8.94 2.60 -2.49
N TYR A 141 -8.54 3.66 -1.78
CA TYR A 141 -7.55 4.63 -2.25
C TYR A 141 -6.35 4.83 -1.32
N VAL A 142 -6.49 4.46 -0.04
CA VAL A 142 -5.52 4.77 1.01
C VAL A 142 -4.86 3.49 1.49
N LEU A 143 -3.52 3.47 1.43
CA LEU A 143 -2.68 2.44 2.02
C LEU A 143 -2.20 2.88 3.40
N ARG A 144 -2.25 1.97 4.36
CA ARG A 144 -1.49 2.08 5.63
C ARG A 144 -0.20 1.29 5.49
N ILE A 145 0.91 1.94 5.80
CA ILE A 145 2.25 1.35 5.77
C ILE A 145 2.87 1.42 7.16
N ASN A 146 3.20 0.26 7.71
CA ASN A 146 4.10 0.18 8.85
C ASN A 146 5.54 0.37 8.38
N ARG A 147 6.16 1.47 8.82
CA ARG A 147 7.46 1.92 8.31
C ARG A 147 8.55 0.87 8.50
N ALA A 148 8.63 0.29 9.69
CA ALA A 148 9.70 -0.64 10.06
C ALA A 148 9.53 -2.00 9.39
N VAL A 149 8.32 -2.58 9.44
CA VAL A 149 8.05 -3.90 8.88
C VAL A 149 8.13 -3.88 7.36
N PHE A 150 7.54 -2.87 6.71
CA PHE A 150 7.61 -2.77 5.25
C PHE A 150 9.04 -2.52 4.76
N ALA A 151 9.85 -1.75 5.49
CA ALA A 151 11.27 -1.60 5.17
C ALA A 151 12.05 -2.92 5.30
N LYS A 152 11.75 -3.73 6.32
CA LYS A 152 12.33 -5.06 6.50
C LYS A 152 11.97 -6.01 5.35
N LEU A 153 10.70 -6.01 4.93
CA LEU A 153 10.24 -6.75 3.75
C LEU A 153 11.08 -6.40 2.51
N LEU A 154 11.32 -5.12 2.28
CA LEU A 154 12.08 -4.62 1.12
C LEU A 154 13.61 -4.68 1.29
N GLY A 155 14.13 -5.02 2.47
CA GLY A 155 15.56 -5.02 2.75
C GLY A 155 16.19 -3.62 2.85
N ILE A 156 15.40 -2.60 3.21
CA ILE A 156 15.81 -1.20 3.28
C ILE A 156 16.28 -0.85 4.70
N LYS A 157 17.47 -0.25 4.81
CA LYS A 157 18.04 0.24 6.09
C LYS A 157 17.71 1.70 6.37
N ALA A 158 17.89 2.57 5.38
CA ALA A 158 17.61 4.00 5.50
C ALA A 158 16.15 4.29 5.11
N ILE A 159 15.23 4.04 6.05
CA ILE A 159 13.78 4.07 5.82
C ILE A 159 13.31 5.40 5.23
N GLU A 160 13.55 6.51 5.92
CA GLU A 160 13.05 7.83 5.49
C GLU A 160 13.60 8.21 4.11
N GLY A 161 14.92 8.17 3.95
CA GLY A 161 15.57 8.55 2.69
C GLY A 161 15.17 7.68 1.50
N SER A 162 14.96 6.37 1.72
CA SER A 162 14.69 5.44 0.61
C SER A 162 13.22 5.30 0.27
N LEU A 163 12.30 5.52 1.22
CA LEU A 163 10.87 5.33 1.01
C LEU A 163 10.09 6.63 0.92
N PHE A 164 10.30 7.56 1.85
CA PHE A 164 9.38 8.68 2.09
C PHE A 164 9.94 10.06 1.73
N HIS A 165 11.25 10.19 1.56
CA HIS A 165 11.87 11.41 1.04
C HIS A 165 11.36 11.72 -0.37
N GLN A 166 11.45 12.98 -0.83
CA GLN A 166 10.97 13.40 -2.17
C GLN A 166 11.57 12.59 -3.33
N GLN A 167 12.78 12.04 -3.15
CA GLN A 167 13.46 11.15 -4.11
C GLN A 167 13.33 9.65 -3.75
N GLY A 168 12.63 9.34 -2.67
CA GLY A 168 12.37 7.99 -2.20
C GLY A 168 11.33 7.27 -3.07
N ASN A 169 11.17 5.97 -2.83
CA ASN A 169 10.37 5.09 -3.67
C ASN A 169 8.90 5.51 -3.76
N PHE A 170 8.25 5.95 -2.67
CA PHE A 170 6.84 6.34 -2.72
C PHE A 170 6.62 7.63 -3.52
N PRO A 171 7.27 8.77 -3.18
CA PRO A 171 7.07 10.00 -3.94
C PRO A 171 7.49 9.89 -5.40
N SER A 172 8.59 9.18 -5.69
CA SER A 172 9.03 8.93 -7.07
C SER A 172 8.09 8.02 -7.88
N HIS A 173 7.06 7.42 -7.28
CA HIS A 173 6.01 6.68 -8.01
C HIS A 173 4.64 7.34 -7.85
N GLY A 174 4.58 8.64 -7.53
CA GLY A 174 3.35 9.41 -7.48
C GLY A 174 2.52 9.21 -6.21
N PHE A 175 3.06 8.59 -5.16
CA PHE A 175 2.39 8.50 -3.87
C PHE A 175 2.61 9.76 -3.05
N VAL A 176 1.55 10.20 -2.38
CA VAL A 176 1.56 11.33 -1.45
C VAL A 176 1.07 10.86 -0.09
N GLU A 177 1.69 11.36 0.97
CA GLU A 177 1.24 11.14 2.35
C GLU A 177 -0.01 11.98 2.63
N LEU A 178 -0.94 11.45 3.42
CA LEU A 178 -2.09 12.24 3.88
C LEU A 178 -1.68 13.26 4.93
N GLU A 179 -2.32 14.42 4.88
CA GLU A 179 -2.07 15.51 5.83
C GLU A 179 -2.38 15.08 7.27
N PRO A 180 -1.49 15.37 8.25
CA PRO A 180 -1.68 14.91 9.62
C PRO A 180 -3.00 15.33 10.26
N ALA A 181 -3.48 16.54 9.94
CA ALA A 181 -4.77 17.04 10.44
C ALA A 181 -5.94 16.16 9.99
N ASP A 182 -5.89 15.69 8.74
CA ASP A 182 -6.93 14.85 8.16
C ASP A 182 -6.86 13.42 8.66
N VAL A 183 -5.65 12.87 8.80
CA VAL A 183 -5.45 11.57 9.43
C VAL A 183 -6.00 11.56 10.86
N ARG A 184 -5.75 12.62 11.65
CA ARG A 184 -6.26 12.73 13.03
C ARG A 184 -7.78 12.85 13.14
N LYS A 185 -8.47 13.33 12.09
CA LYS A 185 -9.95 13.29 12.06
C LYS A 185 -10.48 11.85 12.03
N MET A 186 -9.76 10.95 11.37
CA MET A 186 -10.14 9.54 11.24
C MET A 186 -9.55 8.66 12.36
N PHE A 187 -8.32 8.97 12.76
CA PHE A 187 -7.51 8.22 13.71
C PHE A 187 -6.85 9.22 14.69
N PRO A 188 -7.56 9.68 15.73
CA PRO A 188 -7.07 10.71 16.64
C PRO A 188 -5.69 10.40 17.25
N ASP A 189 -5.49 9.13 17.61
CA ASP A 189 -4.28 8.61 18.23
C ASP A 189 -3.29 7.99 17.22
N PHE A 190 -3.36 8.37 15.95
CA PHE A 190 -2.46 7.84 14.93
C PHE A 190 -1.00 8.19 15.24
N ASP A 191 -0.17 7.16 15.37
CA ASP A 191 1.26 7.30 15.58
C ASP A 191 2.00 7.35 14.24
N PHE A 192 2.26 8.57 13.78
CA PHE A 192 3.04 8.81 12.57
C PHE A 192 4.48 8.28 12.70
N SER A 193 5.02 8.08 13.90
CA SER A 193 6.34 7.48 14.06
C SER A 193 6.35 5.98 13.74
N ILE A 194 5.19 5.32 13.69
CA ILE A 194 5.08 3.90 13.38
C ILE A 194 4.56 3.70 11.96
N ASP A 195 3.48 4.39 11.61
CA ASP A 195 2.77 4.19 10.35
C ASP A 195 2.70 5.45 9.49
N ARG A 196 2.50 5.26 8.19
CA ARG A 196 2.16 6.30 7.23
C ARG A 196 0.87 5.94 6.49
N LEU A 197 0.05 6.93 6.15
CA LEU A 197 -1.08 6.78 5.24
C LEU A 197 -0.75 7.45 3.91
N LEU A 198 -0.80 6.68 2.83
CA LEU A 198 -0.43 7.14 1.50
C LEU A 198 -1.55 6.88 0.51
N MET A 199 -1.65 7.73 -0.52
CA MET A 199 -2.46 7.48 -1.70
C MET A 199 -1.71 7.86 -2.97
N HIS A 200 -2.04 7.22 -4.08
CA HIS A 200 -1.48 7.60 -5.38
C HIS A 200 -2.20 8.84 -5.91
N HIS A 201 -1.44 9.89 -6.22
CA HIS A 201 -1.95 11.19 -6.65
C HIS A 201 -2.88 11.08 -7.85
N ASP A 202 -2.44 10.39 -8.91
CA ASP A 202 -3.22 10.26 -10.16
C ASP A 202 -4.25 9.10 -10.10
N ARG A 203 -4.54 8.53 -8.91
CA ARG A 203 -5.51 7.43 -8.72
C ARG A 203 -5.29 6.16 -9.58
N ILE A 204 -4.05 5.91 -9.99
CA ILE A 204 -3.67 4.70 -10.74
C ILE A 204 -3.52 3.52 -9.79
N PHE A 205 -2.74 3.68 -8.72
CA PHE A 205 -2.58 2.63 -7.71
C PHE A 205 -3.73 2.71 -6.69
N VAL A 206 -4.79 1.97 -6.98
CA VAL A 206 -6.01 1.86 -6.16
C VAL A 206 -6.34 0.40 -5.91
N ARG A 207 -7.24 0.12 -4.97
CA ARG A 207 -7.69 -1.24 -4.70
C ARG A 207 -8.32 -1.83 -5.95
N GLY A 208 -7.91 -3.06 -6.29
CA GLY A 208 -8.39 -3.74 -7.49
C GLY A 208 -7.66 -3.38 -8.79
N CYS A 209 -6.66 -2.47 -8.77
CA CYS A 209 -5.82 -2.25 -9.95
C CYS A 209 -5.13 -3.55 -10.41
N ASN A 210 -4.70 -3.58 -11.67
CA ASN A 210 -4.08 -4.74 -12.31
C ASN A 210 -2.65 -4.44 -12.83
N GLU A 211 -1.97 -5.45 -13.37
CA GLU A 211 -0.60 -5.34 -13.87
C GLU A 211 -0.42 -4.25 -14.95
N GLU A 212 -1.39 -4.12 -15.86
CA GLU A 212 -1.35 -3.16 -16.97
C GLU A 212 -1.53 -1.73 -16.48
N GLU A 213 -2.22 -1.52 -15.37
CA GLU A 213 -2.43 -0.19 -14.78
C GLU A 213 -1.22 0.25 -13.95
N VAL A 214 -0.70 -0.63 -13.10
CA VAL A 214 0.37 -0.25 -12.16
C VAL A 214 1.69 0.08 -12.84
N ILE A 215 1.93 -0.38 -14.08
CA ILE A 215 3.09 0.05 -14.86
C ILE A 215 3.06 1.55 -15.19
N PHE A 216 1.89 2.20 -15.13
CA PHE A 216 1.73 3.64 -15.33
C PHE A 216 1.89 4.46 -14.05
N CYS A 217 2.16 3.83 -12.90
CA CYS A 217 2.62 4.54 -11.71
C CYS A 217 4.02 5.10 -12.00
N LYS A 218 4.03 6.32 -12.55
CA LYS A 218 5.22 6.95 -13.11
C LYS A 218 5.94 7.79 -12.07
N TRP A 219 7.24 7.85 -12.31
CA TRP A 219 8.12 8.92 -11.86
C TRP A 219 7.86 10.16 -12.71
N LYS A 220 7.25 11.19 -12.11
CA LYS A 220 7.39 12.56 -12.65
C LYS A 220 8.76 13.04 -12.17
N GLN A 221 9.72 13.11 -13.10
CA GLN A 221 10.94 13.90 -12.93
C GLN A 221 10.60 15.38 -12.81
#